data_AF-A0A965HYV5-F1
#
_entry.id   AF-A0A965HYV5-F1
#
_cell.length_a   1.000
_cell.length_b   1.000
_cell.length_c   1.000
_cell.angle_alpha   90.00
_cell.angle_beta   90.00
_cell.angle_gamma   90.00
#
_symmetry.space_group_name_H-M   'P 1'
#
loop_
_entity.id
_entity.type
_entity.pdbx_description
1 polymer ?
#
loop_
_entity_poly.entity_id
_entity_poly.type
_entity_poly.pdbx_seq_one_letter_code
_entity_poly.pdbx_strand_id
1 'polypeptide(L)'
;PDAALLPMLFSGYRMHLGTLIALAIPFIVWFVLKRTSFGFHIRVFGSAPLAARHAGIGQQRMIWTTLLIGGGLAGLAGVMEATSTIGQLVPKISPGYGFTAIIVAFLGRLHPVGVLLAGITIAVTYIGGEGAQISAGLPKAVTGLFQGIILFYLLAFDLLTRYRITRVATPAGAS
;
A
#
# COMPACT_ATOMS: atom_id res chain seq x y z
N PRO A 1 8.27 -34.06 -0.38
CA PRO A 1 8.72 -32.71 0.09
C PRO A 1 8.25 -31.64 -0.89
N ASP A 2 6.96 -31.68 -1.22
CA ASP A 2 6.35 -31.04 -2.40
C ASP A 2 5.10 -30.23 -2.02
N ALA A 3 4.83 -30.09 -0.72
CA ALA A 3 3.68 -29.38 -0.17
C ALA A 3 3.93 -27.87 0.05
N ALA A 4 5.14 -27.39 -0.24
CA ALA A 4 5.56 -26.00 -0.06
C ALA A 4 5.54 -25.18 -1.36
N LEU A 5 5.11 -25.76 -2.48
CA LEU A 5 5.08 -25.08 -3.78
C LEU A 5 3.63 -24.84 -4.20
N LEU A 6 3.26 -23.57 -4.32
CA LEU A 6 1.98 -23.17 -4.92
C LEU A 6 1.93 -23.70 -6.37
N PRO A 7 0.89 -24.45 -6.76
CA PRO A 7 0.74 -24.99 -8.12
C PRO A 7 0.99 -23.91 -9.17
N MET A 8 1.95 -24.17 -10.06
CA MET A 8 2.30 -23.28 -11.16
C MET A 8 1.19 -23.35 -12.21
N LEU A 9 0.61 -22.20 -12.59
CA LEU A 9 -0.43 -22.16 -13.63
C LEU A 9 0.14 -22.24 -15.06
N PHE A 10 1.42 -21.88 -15.26
CA PHE A 10 2.11 -21.94 -16.56
C PHE A 10 3.58 -22.35 -16.38
N SER A 11 4.00 -23.42 -17.06
CA SER A 11 5.34 -24.03 -16.97
C SER A 11 6.44 -23.23 -17.69
N GLY A 12 6.45 -21.90 -17.55
CA GLY A 12 7.41 -21.02 -18.24
C GLY A 12 7.38 -19.54 -17.83
N TYR A 13 6.39 -19.12 -17.04
CA TYR A 13 6.32 -17.76 -16.48
C TYR A 13 6.44 -17.81 -14.96
N ARG A 14 7.06 -16.79 -14.34
CA ARG A 14 7.15 -16.62 -12.86
C ARG A 14 5.78 -16.29 -12.23
N MET A 15 4.70 -16.92 -12.71
CA MET A 15 3.33 -16.75 -12.25
C MET A 15 2.95 -17.92 -11.34
N HIS A 16 2.93 -17.66 -10.05
CA HIS A 16 2.41 -18.56 -9.03
C HIS A 16 0.95 -18.24 -8.74
N LEU A 17 0.18 -19.17 -8.14
CA LEU A 17 -1.15 -18.89 -7.57
C LEU A 17 -1.14 -17.67 -6.62
N GLY A 18 0.03 -17.38 -6.04
CA GLY A 18 0.37 -16.14 -5.33
C GLY A 18 -0.11 -14.86 -6.03
N THR A 19 0.18 -14.74 -7.32
CA THR A 19 -0.16 -13.57 -8.14
C THR A 19 -1.66 -13.44 -8.34
N LEU A 20 -2.37 -14.56 -8.52
CA LEU A 20 -3.83 -14.57 -8.70
C LEU A 20 -4.53 -14.12 -7.41
N ILE A 21 -4.06 -14.61 -6.26
CA ILE A 21 -4.58 -14.24 -4.94
C ILE A 21 -4.25 -12.76 -4.63
N ALA A 22 -3.04 -12.30 -4.95
CA ALA A 22 -2.65 -10.90 -4.81
C ALA A 22 -3.51 -9.95 -5.65
N LEU A 23 -3.95 -10.38 -6.84
CA LEU A 23 -4.88 -9.60 -7.67
C LEU A 23 -6.30 -9.62 -7.10
N ALA A 24 -6.75 -10.74 -6.53
CA ALA A 24 -8.10 -10.90 -5.98
C ALA A 24 -8.33 -10.13 -4.67
N ILE A 25 -7.32 -10.03 -3.80
CA ILE A 25 -7.43 -9.37 -2.48
C ILE A 25 -7.92 -7.92 -2.59
N PRO A 26 -7.37 -7.04 -3.44
CA PRO A 26 -7.88 -5.68 -3.63
C PRO A 26 -9.36 -5.62 -4.03
N PHE A 27 -9.84 -6.56 -4.85
CA PHE A 27 -11.26 -6.63 -5.22
C PHE A 27 -12.13 -7.07 -4.04
N ILE A 28 -11.68 -8.04 -3.24
CA ILE A 28 -12.38 -8.47 -2.02
C ILE A 28 -12.46 -7.31 -1.03
N VAL A 29 -11.34 -6.64 -0.76
CA VAL A 29 -11.28 -5.48 0.14
C VAL A 29 -12.18 -4.35 -0.38
N TRP A 30 -12.16 -4.08 -1.69
CA TRP A 30 -13.07 -3.10 -2.30
C TRP A 30 -14.53 -3.46 -2.09
N PHE A 31 -14.91 -4.72 -2.33
CA PHE A 31 -16.27 -5.20 -2.17
C PHE A 31 -16.71 -5.11 -0.71
N VAL A 32 -15.89 -5.59 0.23
CA VAL A 32 -16.17 -5.52 1.67
C VAL A 32 -16.33 -4.07 2.09
N LEU A 33 -15.42 -3.18 1.69
CA LEU A 33 -15.53 -1.77 2.05
C LEU A 33 -16.80 -1.16 1.45
N LYS A 34 -17.05 -1.28 0.14
CA LYS A 34 -18.18 -0.59 -0.53
C LYS A 34 -19.56 -1.17 -0.18
N ARG A 35 -19.69 -2.49 -0.06
CA ARG A 35 -20.99 -3.18 -0.03
C ARG A 35 -21.42 -3.68 1.34
N THR A 36 -20.54 -3.74 2.34
CA THR A 36 -20.90 -4.28 3.67
C THR A 36 -21.12 -3.19 4.73
N SER A 37 -21.95 -3.50 5.73
CA SER A 37 -22.17 -2.64 6.91
C SER A 37 -20.87 -2.38 7.67
N PHE A 38 -19.97 -3.37 7.75
CA PHE A 38 -18.65 -3.21 8.36
C PHE A 38 -17.84 -2.11 7.66
N GLY A 39 -17.80 -2.10 6.32
CA GLY A 39 -17.15 -1.06 5.55
C GLY A 39 -17.78 0.32 5.71
N PHE A 40 -19.10 0.40 5.91
CA PHE A 40 -19.79 1.64 6.27
C PHE A 40 -19.34 2.17 7.64
N HIS A 41 -19.31 1.31 8.66
CA HIS A 41 -18.85 1.71 10.00
C HIS A 41 -17.39 2.19 10.00
N ILE A 42 -16.49 1.55 9.24
CA ILE A 42 -15.11 2.02 9.07
C ILE A 42 -15.06 3.43 8.48
N ARG A 43 -15.83 3.69 7.41
CA ARG A 43 -15.84 5.02 6.77
C ARG A 43 -16.37 6.11 7.71
N VAL A 44 -17.50 5.85 8.37
CA VAL A 44 -18.10 6.81 9.30
C VAL A 44 -17.17 7.09 10.47
N PHE A 45 -16.52 6.06 11.01
CA PHE A 45 -15.51 6.21 12.06
C PHE A 45 -14.30 7.02 11.59
N GLY A 46 -13.83 6.82 10.35
CA GLY A 46 -12.71 7.55 9.78
C GLY A 46 -13.00 9.01 9.43
N SER A 47 -14.25 9.35 9.05
CA SER A 47 -14.63 10.72 8.69
C SER A 47 -15.12 11.55 9.87
N ALA A 48 -15.83 10.94 10.82
CA ALA A 48 -16.45 11.64 11.95
C ALA A 48 -16.47 10.75 13.21
N PRO A 49 -15.33 10.61 13.92
CA PRO A 49 -15.21 9.71 15.06
C PRO A 49 -16.16 10.07 16.22
N LEU A 50 -16.43 11.36 16.42
CA LEU A 50 -17.41 11.84 17.41
C LEU A 50 -18.83 11.40 17.05
N ALA A 51 -19.23 11.54 15.78
CA ALA A 51 -20.55 11.09 15.31
C ALA A 51 -20.68 9.56 15.37
N ALA A 52 -19.60 8.83 15.07
CA ALA A 52 -19.58 7.37 15.18
C ALA A 52 -19.81 6.88 16.61
N ARG A 53 -19.24 7.56 17.61
CA ARG A 53 -19.49 7.29 19.03
C ARG A 53 -20.95 7.51 19.41
N HIS A 54 -21.54 8.63 18.97
CA HIS A 54 -22.94 8.93 19.22
C HIS A 54 -23.90 7.95 18.51
N ALA A 55 -23.48 7.36 17.39
CA ALA A 55 -24.22 6.32 16.67
C ALA A 55 -24.08 4.90 17.28
N GLY A 56 -23.46 4.77 18.47
CA GLY A 56 -23.30 3.48 19.15
C GLY A 56 -22.25 2.55 18.54
N ILE A 57 -21.39 3.05 17.65
CA ILE A 57 -20.32 2.25 17.05
C ILE A 57 -19.23 2.03 18.12
N GLY A 58 -19.02 0.77 18.51
CA GLY A 58 -18.00 0.39 19.49
C GLY A 58 -16.59 0.67 18.98
N GLN A 59 -16.01 1.81 19.36
CA GLN A 59 -14.68 2.25 18.93
C GLN A 59 -13.59 1.21 19.19
N GLN A 60 -13.57 0.61 20.38
CA GLN A 60 -12.59 -0.41 20.76
C GLN A 60 -12.63 -1.59 19.79
N ARG A 61 -13.84 -2.12 19.51
CA ARG A 61 -14.04 -3.25 18.58
C ARG A 61 -13.60 -2.87 17.17
N MET A 62 -13.95 -1.68 16.69
CA MET A 62 -13.57 -1.21 15.36
C MET A 62 -12.05 -1.17 15.17
N ILE A 63 -11.33 -0.63 16.16
CA ILE A 63 -9.86 -0.54 16.13
C ILE A 63 -9.25 -1.95 16.06
N TRP A 64 -9.64 -2.83 16.99
CA TRP A 64 -9.09 -4.19 17.04
C TRP A 64 -9.42 -5.02 15.79
N THR A 65 -10.67 -4.98 15.32
CA THR A 65 -11.05 -5.73 14.12
C THR A 65 -10.30 -5.23 12.89
N THR A 66 -10.15 -3.91 12.71
CA THR A 66 -9.41 -3.35 11.58
C THR A 66 -7.92 -3.70 11.64
N LEU A 67 -7.33 -3.64 12.84
CA LEU A 67 -5.92 -3.99 13.07
C LEU A 67 -5.66 -5.48 12.78
N LEU A 68 -6.53 -6.37 13.27
CA LEU A 68 -6.40 -7.82 13.04
C LEU A 68 -6.56 -8.18 11.57
N ILE A 69 -7.53 -7.57 10.86
CA ILE A 69 -7.71 -7.80 9.42
C ILE A 69 -6.50 -7.27 8.63
N GLY A 70 -6.05 -6.05 8.91
CA GLY A 70 -4.89 -5.46 8.24
C GLY A 70 -3.59 -6.24 8.48
N GLY A 71 -3.34 -6.63 9.74
CA GLY A 71 -2.22 -7.47 10.12
C GLY A 71 -2.28 -8.87 9.49
N GLY A 72 -3.47 -9.48 9.44
CA GLY A 72 -3.69 -10.76 8.77
C GLY A 72 -3.41 -10.70 7.27
N LEU A 73 -3.88 -9.65 6.58
CA LEU A 73 -3.58 -9.43 5.17
C LEU A 73 -2.08 -9.17 4.91
N ALA A 74 -1.42 -8.41 5.78
CA ALA A 74 0.03 -8.17 5.68
C ALA A 74 0.83 -9.46 5.92
N GLY A 75 0.42 -10.29 6.89
CA GLY A 75 1.03 -11.59 7.14
C GLY A 75 0.84 -12.56 5.97
N LEU A 76 -0.36 -12.60 5.39
CA LEU A 76 -0.63 -13.38 4.17
C LEU A 76 0.27 -12.93 3.01
N ALA A 77 0.43 -11.62 2.80
CA ALA A 77 1.33 -11.10 1.78
C ALA A 77 2.79 -11.54 2.02
N GLY A 78 3.25 -11.52 3.28
CA GLY A 78 4.59 -11.98 3.64
C GLY A 78 4.81 -13.49 3.40
N VAL A 79 3.83 -14.32 3.77
CA VAL A 79 3.88 -15.78 3.51
C VAL A 79 3.89 -16.06 2.00
N MET A 80 3.09 -15.33 1.24
CA MET A 80 3.03 -15.46 -0.22
C MET A 80 4.36 -15.11 -0.87
N GLU A 81 5.02 -14.03 -0.43
CA GLU A 81 6.35 -13.67 -0.91
C GLU A 81 7.39 -14.73 -0.52
N ALA A 82 7.41 -15.17 0.74
CA ALA A 82 8.36 -16.17 1.23
C ALA A 82 8.22 -17.54 0.55
N THR A 83 7.00 -17.91 0.13
CA THR A 83 6.70 -19.19 -0.52
C THR A 83 6.83 -19.12 -2.05
N SER A 84 6.81 -17.91 -2.64
CA SER A 84 6.90 -17.67 -4.08
C SER A 84 8.33 -17.85 -4.63
N THR A 85 9.36 -17.65 -3.81
CA THR A 85 10.76 -17.84 -4.23
C THR A 85 11.16 -19.33 -4.25
N ILE A 86 10.79 -20.04 -5.32
CA ILE A 86 11.38 -21.30 -5.85
C ILE A 86 12.22 -22.12 -4.84
N GLY A 87 11.62 -22.51 -3.70
CA GLY A 87 12.26 -23.39 -2.71
C GLY A 87 13.55 -22.90 -2.03
N GLN A 88 13.90 -21.61 -2.08
CA GLN A 88 15.07 -21.07 -1.38
C GLN A 88 14.71 -19.83 -0.55
N LEU A 89 14.94 -19.91 0.77
CA LEU A 89 14.94 -18.76 1.66
C LEU A 89 16.13 -17.87 1.30
N VAL A 90 15.89 -16.82 0.52
CA VAL A 90 16.87 -15.76 0.34
C VAL A 90 16.91 -14.93 1.63
N PRO A 91 18.09 -14.63 2.22
CA PRO A 91 18.21 -13.92 3.50
C PRO A 91 17.64 -12.49 3.51
N LYS A 92 17.17 -11.97 2.37
CA LYS A 92 16.44 -10.71 2.26
C LYS A 92 15.03 -10.96 1.70
N ILE A 93 14.08 -11.28 2.57
CA ILE A 93 12.67 -11.47 2.23
C ILE A 93 11.96 -10.13 1.90
N SER A 94 12.43 -9.00 2.46
CA SER A 94 11.85 -7.68 2.19
C SER A 94 12.94 -6.62 2.03
N PRO A 95 13.33 -6.27 0.79
CA PRO A 95 14.30 -5.19 0.53
C PRO A 95 13.78 -3.78 0.86
N GLY A 96 12.57 -3.63 1.40
CA GLY A 96 11.91 -2.33 1.58
C GLY A 96 10.46 -2.27 1.07
N TYR A 97 9.80 -3.41 0.86
CA TYR A 97 8.41 -3.43 0.35
C TYR A 97 7.42 -2.68 1.25
N GLY A 98 7.67 -2.60 2.56
CA GLY A 98 6.84 -1.80 3.48
C GLY A 98 6.86 -0.30 3.13
N PHE A 99 8.03 0.28 2.88
CA PHE A 99 8.15 1.69 2.47
C PHE A 99 7.52 1.93 1.10
N THR A 100 7.68 0.97 0.18
CA THR A 100 7.03 1.01 -1.13
C THR A 100 5.50 0.95 -1.01
N ALA A 101 4.98 0.14 -0.10
CA ALA A 101 3.54 0.03 0.14
C ALA A 101 2.94 1.34 0.66
N ILE A 102 3.68 2.11 1.46
CA ILE A 102 3.27 3.46 1.90
C ILE A 102 3.09 4.38 0.69
N ILE A 103 4.09 4.44 -0.20
CA ILE A 103 4.07 5.23 -1.44
C ILE A 103 2.85 4.87 -2.29
N VAL A 104 2.65 3.57 -2.51
CA VAL A 104 1.53 3.04 -3.31
C VAL A 104 0.17 3.36 -2.68
N ALA A 105 0.05 3.28 -1.35
CA ALA A 105 -1.17 3.60 -0.62
C ALA A 105 -1.58 5.07 -0.79
N PHE A 106 -0.61 5.99 -0.69
CA PHE A 106 -0.84 7.42 -0.88
C PHE A 106 -1.15 7.76 -2.35
N LEU A 107 -0.38 7.20 -3.29
CA LEU A 107 -0.62 7.40 -4.73
C LEU A 107 -2.01 6.90 -5.15
N GLY A 108 -2.45 5.77 -4.58
CA GLY A 108 -3.79 5.22 -4.78
C GLY A 108 -4.91 5.93 -4.02
N ARG A 109 -4.61 7.03 -3.31
CA ARG A 109 -5.55 7.81 -2.47
C ARG A 109 -6.35 6.95 -1.48
N LEU A 110 -5.73 5.91 -0.92
CA LEU A 110 -6.35 4.93 -0.02
C LEU A 110 -7.57 4.18 -0.62
N HIS A 111 -7.79 4.24 -1.93
CA HIS A 111 -8.85 3.51 -2.61
C HIS A 111 -8.30 2.17 -3.13
N PRO A 112 -8.91 1.00 -2.83
CA PRO A 112 -8.33 -0.30 -3.17
C PRO A 112 -7.96 -0.49 -4.66
N VAL A 113 -8.82 0.00 -5.57
CA VAL A 113 -8.55 -0.04 -7.01
C VAL A 113 -7.42 0.92 -7.40
N GLY A 114 -7.34 2.08 -6.74
CA GLY A 114 -6.27 3.05 -6.97
C GLY A 114 -4.93 2.50 -6.49
N VAL A 115 -4.91 1.82 -5.35
CA VAL A 115 -3.73 1.12 -4.79
C VAL A 115 -3.24 0.02 -5.73
N LEU A 116 -4.15 -0.73 -6.37
CA LEU A 116 -3.77 -1.75 -7.35
C LEU A 116 -3.06 -1.14 -8.58
N LEU A 117 -3.64 -0.10 -9.18
CA LEU A 117 -3.05 0.58 -10.34
C LEU A 117 -1.73 1.29 -9.99
N ALA A 118 -1.68 1.95 -8.83
CA ALA A 118 -0.48 2.57 -8.29
C ALA A 118 0.62 1.52 -8.04
N GLY A 119 0.25 0.35 -7.50
CA GLY A 119 1.18 -0.75 -7.23
C GLY A 119 1.83 -1.27 -8.50
N ILE A 120 1.04 -1.46 -9.57
CA ILE A 120 1.57 -1.86 -10.88
C ILE A 120 2.53 -0.79 -11.43
N THR A 121 2.14 0.48 -11.38
CA THR A 121 2.96 1.60 -11.89
C THR A 121 4.30 1.69 -11.15
N ILE A 122 4.27 1.58 -9.82
CA ILE A 122 5.47 1.60 -8.98
C ILE A 122 6.32 0.34 -9.21
N ALA A 123 5.72 -0.84 -9.39
CA ALA A 123 6.45 -2.07 -9.69
C ALA A 123 7.22 -1.97 -11.02
N VAL A 124 6.58 -1.45 -12.07
CA VAL A 124 7.24 -1.23 -13.38
C VAL A 124 8.39 -0.24 -13.24
N THR A 125 8.16 0.88 -12.56
CA THR A 125 9.20 1.91 -12.30
C THR A 125 10.36 1.33 -11.49
N TYR A 126 10.07 0.50 -10.50
CA TYR A 126 11.08 -0.09 -9.63
C TYR A 126 11.97 -1.08 -10.39
N ILE A 127 11.37 -2.00 -11.15
CA ILE A 127 12.11 -2.98 -11.96
C ILE A 127 12.94 -2.27 -13.04
N GLY A 128 12.37 -1.26 -13.70
CA GLY A 128 13.10 -0.44 -14.68
C GLY A 128 14.27 0.33 -14.05
N GLY A 129 14.04 0.92 -12.87
CA GLY A 129 15.06 1.64 -12.10
C GLY A 129 16.18 0.73 -11.59
N GLU A 130 15.85 -0.46 -11.10
CA GLU A 130 16.83 -1.47 -10.68
C GLU A 130 17.68 -1.94 -11.88
N GLY A 131 17.07 -2.18 -13.04
CA GLY A 131 17.80 -2.53 -14.27
C GLY A 131 18.76 -1.43 -14.74
N ALA A 132 18.33 -0.16 -14.69
CA ALA A 132 19.17 0.99 -15.01
C ALA A 132 20.32 1.15 -13.99
N GLN A 133 20.02 0.96 -12.70
CA GLN A 133 21.02 1.01 -11.64
C GLN A 133 22.09 -0.08 -11.80
N ILE A 134 21.68 -1.31 -12.12
CA ILE A 134 22.61 -2.43 -12.36
C ILE A 134 23.49 -2.12 -13.58
N SER A 135 22.90 -1.64 -14.67
CA SER A 135 23.63 -1.30 -15.91
C SER A 135 24.63 -0.16 -15.70
N ALA A 136 24.32 0.78 -14.81
CA ALA A 136 25.20 1.90 -14.44
C ALA A 136 26.24 1.53 -13.35
N GLY A 137 26.26 0.29 -12.85
CA GLY A 137 27.20 -0.16 -11.82
C GLY A 137 26.97 0.49 -10.43
N LEU A 138 25.76 0.97 -10.16
CA LEU A 138 25.46 1.75 -8.95
C LEU A 138 25.13 0.85 -7.74
N PRO A 139 25.52 1.25 -6.50
CA PRO A 139 25.23 0.50 -5.29
C PRO A 139 23.72 0.36 -5.00
N LYS A 140 23.31 -0.75 -4.38
CA LYS A 140 21.91 -1.02 -3.97
C LYS A 140 21.30 0.01 -2.99
N ALA A 141 22.12 0.81 -2.33
CA ALA A 141 21.64 1.91 -1.50
C ALA A 141 20.85 2.96 -2.30
N VAL A 142 21.17 3.09 -3.60
CA VAL A 142 20.55 4.05 -4.51
C VAL A 142 19.05 3.76 -4.71
N THR A 143 18.63 2.49 -4.73
CA THR A 143 17.21 2.12 -4.86
C THR A 143 16.37 2.63 -3.69
N GLY A 144 16.91 2.54 -2.46
CA GLY A 144 16.25 3.07 -1.25
C GLY A 144 16.16 4.60 -1.25
N LEU A 145 17.21 5.27 -1.75
CA LEU A 145 17.20 6.73 -1.93
C LEU A 145 16.09 7.16 -2.89
N PHE A 146 15.94 6.46 -4.04
CA PHE A 146 14.88 6.72 -4.99
C PHE A 146 13.49 6.58 -4.38
N GLN A 147 13.25 5.52 -3.58
CA GLN A 147 11.97 5.37 -2.87
C GLN A 147 11.68 6.54 -1.92
N GLY A 148 12.69 6.98 -1.15
CA GLY A 148 12.56 8.14 -0.26
C GLY A 148 12.24 9.44 -0.99
N ILE A 149 12.91 9.68 -2.11
CA ILE A 149 12.68 10.87 -2.96
C ILE A 149 11.28 10.85 -3.56
N ILE A 150 10.82 9.70 -4.07
CA ILE A 150 9.45 9.55 -4.61
C ILE A 150 8.42 9.84 -3.52
N LEU A 151 8.58 9.27 -2.32
CA LEU A 151 7.68 9.54 -1.21
C LEU A 151 7.67 11.03 -0.85
N PHE A 152 8.84 11.67 -0.77
CA PHE A 152 8.96 13.09 -0.46
C PHE A 152 8.24 13.96 -1.49
N TYR A 153 8.43 13.71 -2.78
CA TYR A 153 7.71 14.43 -3.84
C TYR A 153 6.20 14.20 -3.79
N LEU A 154 5.74 12.97 -3.52
CA LEU A 154 4.32 12.69 -3.37
C LEU A 154 3.71 13.45 -2.18
N LEU A 155 4.39 13.47 -1.03
CA LEU A 155 3.94 14.22 0.14
C LEU A 155 3.94 15.72 -0.13
N ALA A 156 4.99 16.25 -0.77
CA ALA A 156 5.06 17.66 -1.15
C ALA A 156 3.90 18.04 -2.08
N PHE A 157 3.60 17.21 -3.08
CA PHE A 157 2.50 17.44 -4.00
C PHE A 157 1.11 17.32 -3.34
N ASP A 158 0.90 16.33 -2.46
CA ASP A 158 -0.35 16.21 -1.68
C ASP A 158 -0.54 17.42 -0.75
N LEU A 159 0.53 17.93 -0.15
CA LEU A 159 0.48 19.15 0.66
C LEU A 159 0.11 20.37 -0.19
N LEU A 160 0.75 20.56 -1.35
CA LEU A 160 0.48 21.68 -2.26
C LEU A 160 -0.96 21.67 -2.80
N THR A 161 -1.51 20.49 -3.06
CA THR A 161 -2.89 20.35 -3.58
C THR A 161 -3.95 20.51 -2.49
N ARG A 162 -3.65 20.15 -1.23
CA ARG A 162 -4.57 20.34 -0.09
C ARG A 162 -4.53 21.75 0.49
N TYR A 163 -3.37 22.40 0.51
CA TYR A 163 -3.20 23.73 1.10
C TYR A 163 -3.11 24.79 0.02
N ARG A 164 -4.22 25.53 -0.17
CA ARG A 164 -4.24 26.73 -1.03
C ARG A 164 -3.51 27.85 -0.29
N ILE A 165 -2.33 28.23 -0.78
CA ILE A 165 -1.54 29.36 -0.24
C ILE A 165 -2.43 30.61 -0.31
N THR A 166 -3.00 30.99 0.83
CA THR A 166 -3.78 32.21 0.97
C THR A 166 -2.86 33.23 1.62
N ARG A 167 -2.47 34.27 0.86
CA ARG A 167 -1.74 35.40 1.43
C ARG A 167 -2.69 36.10 2.41
N VAL A 168 -2.40 36.00 3.70
CA VAL A 168 -3.07 36.83 4.71
C VAL A 168 -2.53 38.24 4.50
N ALA A 169 -3.35 39.12 3.94
CA ALA A 169 -3.03 40.54 3.92
C ALA A 169 -3.12 41.05 5.36
N THR A 170 -2.01 41.53 5.91
CA THR A 170 -1.98 42.26 7.18
C THR A 170 -2.99 43.40 7.09
N PRO A 171 -3.97 43.51 8.00
CA PRO A 171 -4.89 44.63 7.98
C PRO A 171 -4.10 45.93 8.14
N ALA A 172 -4.16 46.77 7.11
CA ALA A 172 -3.54 48.08 7.12
C ALA A 172 -4.32 49.00 8.06
N GLY A 173 -3.63 49.52 9.08
CA GLY A 173 -4.01 50.73 9.82
C GLY A 173 -5.20 50.58 10.78
N ALA A 174 -4.90 50.31 12.05
CA ALA A 174 -5.68 50.89 13.14
C ALA A 174 -4.99 52.20 13.51
N SER A 175 -5.56 53.33 13.06
CA SER A 175 -5.28 54.68 13.53
C SER A 175 -6.59 55.46 13.60
#